data_AF-A0A349DWW6-F1
#
_entry.id   AF-A0A349DWW6-F1
#
_cell.length_a   1.000
_cell.length_b   1.000
_cell.length_c   1.000
_cell.angle_alpha   90.00
_cell.angle_beta   90.00
_cell.angle_gamma   90.00
#
_symmetry.space_group_name_H-M   'P 1'
#
loop_
_entity.id
_entity.type
_entity.pdbx_description
1 polymer ?
#
loop_
_entity_poly.entity_id
_entity_poly.type
_entity_poly.pdbx_seq_one_letter_code
_entity_poly.pdbx_strand_id
1 'polypeptide(L)'
;MKKTLKYFCLWVVLCTFSNQVFAQKSGKFYAFTTKGTNKKAKVQYDAGKGRFEVKLRGMKAFTYNFKRNTEIANFKGGPDLPFKVYYGSGALYYYSDGSMLICDLQGNKRVGCDQIKFEPKDQNDKAGVVFLSADKNKVAAMTKEKAQKMVVEALQSTCKVLRAIDLKDIAKMELPKEGMKNPKLLAKSIDAAKAYIKKRHWKEVIVGGYFYSKDWKAVRNKYSSVVIGRRFYVVALMKKGSQCKFGYFTIRQNSNGKNFGEPFCEAQSRIYEVTCDKMSKKLGK
;
A
#
# COMPACT_ATOMS: atom_id res chain seq x y z
N MET A 1 -25.56 38.55 33.29
CA MET A 1 -24.34 38.09 32.59
C MET A 1 -23.66 36.81 33.13
N LYS A 2 -23.98 36.30 34.34
CA LYS A 2 -23.30 35.10 34.89
C LYS A 2 -23.85 33.74 34.42
N LYS A 3 -25.04 33.68 33.81
CA LYS A 3 -25.65 32.42 33.32
C LYS A 3 -25.19 32.03 31.91
N THR A 4 -24.94 33.00 31.03
CA THR A 4 -24.49 32.75 29.64
C THR A 4 -23.06 32.23 29.55
N LEU A 5 -22.17 32.64 30.46
CA LEU A 5 -20.80 32.14 30.51
C LEU A 5 -20.70 30.65 30.92
N LYS A 6 -21.64 30.16 31.74
CA LYS A 6 -21.68 28.75 32.17
C LYS A 6 -22.04 27.80 31.03
N TYR A 7 -22.91 28.20 30.11
CA TYR A 7 -23.27 27.37 28.95
C TYR A 7 -22.17 27.34 27.89
N PHE A 8 -21.40 28.43 27.73
CA PHE A 8 -20.28 28.47 26.80
C PHE A 8 -19.12 27.57 27.25
N CYS A 9 -18.79 27.55 28.54
CA CYS A 9 -17.79 26.61 29.08
C CYS A 9 -18.24 25.14 28.97
N LEU A 10 -19.53 24.82 29.15
CA LEU A 10 -20.03 23.45 28.98
C LEU A 10 -19.95 22.97 27.52
N TRP A 11 -20.20 23.87 26.56
CA TRP A 11 -20.10 23.56 25.14
C TRP A 11 -18.65 23.37 24.68
N VAL A 12 -17.72 24.21 25.14
CA VAL A 12 -16.29 24.07 24.81
C VAL A 12 -15.72 22.75 25.38
N VAL A 13 -16.13 22.36 26.60
CA VAL A 13 -15.73 21.07 27.19
C VAL A 13 -16.29 19.89 26.38
N LEU A 14 -17.57 19.92 25.99
CA LEU A 14 -18.17 18.86 25.16
C LEU A 14 -17.58 18.78 23.74
N CYS A 15 -17.13 19.90 23.16
CA CYS A 15 -16.46 19.93 21.86
C CYS A 15 -14.98 19.52 21.91
N THR A 16 -14.29 19.66 23.06
CA THR A 16 -12.88 19.24 23.20
C THR A 16 -12.70 17.75 23.51
N PHE A 17 -13.74 17.05 24.01
CA PHE A 17 -13.67 15.62 24.32
C PHE A 17 -14.21 14.70 23.21
N SER A 18 -14.83 15.22 22.15
CA SER A 18 -15.42 14.39 21.08
C SER A 18 -14.41 13.84 20.07
N ASN A 19 -13.15 14.27 20.12
CA ASN A 19 -12.08 13.79 19.22
C ASN A 19 -11.15 12.75 19.87
N GLN A 20 -11.54 12.12 20.98
CA GLN A 20 -10.82 10.92 21.41
C GLN A 20 -11.11 9.76 20.46
N VAL A 21 -10.24 9.65 19.45
CA VAL A 21 -10.02 8.50 18.57
C VAL A 21 -10.02 7.23 19.42
N PHE A 22 -11.15 6.51 19.47
CA PHE A 22 -11.43 5.50 20.49
C PHE A 22 -10.45 4.32 20.50
N ALA A 23 -9.69 4.04 19.44
CA ALA A 23 -8.65 3.01 19.47
C ALA A 23 -7.57 3.22 20.56
N GLN A 24 -7.68 4.32 21.30
CA GLN A 24 -6.82 4.76 22.37
C GLN A 24 -7.45 4.60 23.77
N LYS A 25 -8.63 3.98 23.92
CA LYS A 25 -9.26 3.77 25.24
C LYS A 25 -8.81 2.45 25.88
N SER A 26 -8.09 2.60 27.00
CA SER A 26 -7.86 1.51 27.95
C SER A 26 -9.18 1.10 28.61
N GLY A 27 -9.37 -0.18 28.96
CA GLY A 27 -10.62 -0.63 29.55
C GLY A 27 -10.72 -2.14 29.81
N LYS A 28 -11.89 -2.55 30.30
CA LYS A 28 -12.25 -3.96 30.47
C LYS A 28 -13.16 -4.37 29.30
N PHE A 29 -12.83 -5.49 28.67
CA PHE A 29 -13.54 -6.04 27.52
C PHE A 29 -13.79 -7.53 27.74
N TYR A 30 -14.66 -8.09 26.91
CA TYR A 30 -14.70 -9.51 26.61
C TYR A 30 -13.92 -9.74 25.32
N ALA A 31 -13.23 -10.86 25.22
CA ALA A 31 -12.40 -11.21 24.08
C ALA A 31 -12.76 -12.60 23.57
N PHE A 32 -12.97 -12.71 22.26
CA PHE A 32 -12.89 -13.97 21.54
C PHE A 32 -11.49 -14.09 20.93
N THR A 33 -10.91 -15.29 20.95
CA THR A 33 -9.67 -15.57 20.24
C THR A 33 -9.76 -16.87 19.46
N THR A 34 -9.14 -16.93 18.27
CA THR A 34 -9.12 -18.16 17.47
C THR A 34 -8.24 -19.27 18.07
N LYS A 35 -7.47 -18.96 19.11
CA LYS A 35 -6.64 -19.94 19.86
C LYS A 35 -7.29 -20.46 21.14
N GLY A 36 -8.46 -19.96 21.52
CA GLY A 36 -9.23 -20.54 22.63
C GLY A 36 -9.97 -19.50 23.49
N THR A 37 -11.22 -19.87 23.77
CA THR A 37 -12.23 -19.35 24.73
C THR A 37 -12.42 -17.85 24.92
N ASN A 38 -13.69 -17.51 25.12
CA ASN A 38 -14.14 -16.18 25.49
C ASN A 38 -13.64 -15.80 26.89
N LYS A 39 -12.81 -14.77 26.99
CA LYS A 39 -12.18 -14.35 28.25
C LYS A 39 -12.45 -12.89 28.55
N LYS A 40 -12.46 -12.53 29.83
CA LYS A 40 -12.31 -11.13 30.23
C LYS A 40 -10.91 -10.66 29.82
N ALA A 41 -10.84 -9.50 29.19
CA ALA A 41 -9.64 -8.86 28.72
C ALA A 41 -9.49 -7.49 29.39
N LYS A 42 -8.27 -7.16 29.80
CA LYS A 42 -7.88 -5.79 30.12
C LYS A 42 -7.06 -5.26 28.96
N VAL A 43 -7.51 -4.13 28.41
CA VAL A 43 -6.82 -3.42 27.34
C VAL A 43 -6.17 -2.19 27.95
N GLN A 44 -4.91 -1.97 27.63
CA GLN A 44 -4.18 -0.76 27.99
C GLN A 44 -3.56 -0.13 26.74
N TYR A 45 -3.86 1.14 26.51
CA TYR A 45 -3.27 1.92 25.44
C TYR A 45 -2.28 2.93 26.01
N ASP A 46 -1.06 2.90 25.48
CA ASP A 46 0.02 3.83 25.76
C ASP A 46 0.18 4.72 24.53
N ALA A 47 -0.37 5.93 24.66
CA ALA A 47 -0.38 6.90 23.59
C ALA A 47 1.05 7.26 23.17
N GLY A 48 1.94 7.54 24.11
CA GLY A 48 3.32 7.99 23.85
C GLY A 48 4.09 7.01 22.96
N LYS A 49 3.79 5.71 23.07
CA LYS A 49 4.44 4.65 22.29
C LYS A 49 3.58 4.11 21.13
N GLY A 50 2.33 4.57 20.98
CA GLY A 50 1.37 3.96 20.05
C GLY A 50 1.13 2.49 20.34
N ARG A 51 1.25 2.10 21.61
CA ARG A 51 1.30 0.70 22.05
C ARG A 51 -0.03 0.28 22.65
N PHE A 52 -0.55 -0.84 22.19
CA PHE A 52 -1.82 -1.42 22.57
C PHE A 52 -1.57 -2.81 23.19
N GLU A 53 -1.77 -2.91 24.49
CA GLU A 53 -1.57 -4.14 25.26
C GLU A 53 -2.91 -4.80 25.58
N VAL A 54 -3.03 -6.09 25.26
CA VAL A 54 -4.21 -6.91 25.55
C VAL A 54 -3.81 -8.01 26.53
N LYS A 55 -4.35 -7.94 27.75
CA LYS A 55 -4.15 -8.96 28.78
C LYS A 55 -5.41 -9.78 28.97
N LEU A 56 -5.38 -11.03 28.52
CA LEU A 56 -6.44 -12.01 28.75
C LEU A 56 -6.23 -12.71 30.09
N ARG A 57 -7.32 -13.05 30.80
CA ARG A 57 -7.22 -13.80 32.06
C ARG A 57 -6.48 -15.13 31.85
N GLY A 58 -5.41 -15.35 32.60
CA GLY A 58 -4.60 -16.58 32.53
C GLY A 58 -3.69 -16.68 31.30
N MET A 59 -3.40 -15.57 30.62
CA MET A 59 -2.44 -15.54 29.51
C MET A 59 -1.45 -14.39 29.70
N LYS A 60 -0.27 -14.53 29.08
CA LYS A 60 0.66 -13.41 28.94
C LYS A 60 0.01 -12.29 28.12
N ALA A 61 0.35 -11.04 28.44
CA ALA A 61 -0.15 -9.92 27.69
C ALA A 61 0.42 -9.91 26.27
N PHE A 62 -0.42 -9.55 25.29
CA PHE A 62 -0.02 -9.38 23.90
C PHE A 62 0.11 -7.90 23.60
N THR A 63 1.21 -7.51 22.98
CA THR A 63 1.47 -6.12 22.63
C THR A 63 1.40 -5.92 21.13
N TYR A 64 0.65 -4.90 20.72
CA TYR A 64 0.60 -4.41 19.36
C TYR A 64 1.07 -2.96 19.31
N ASN A 65 1.92 -2.64 18.35
CA ASN A 65 2.33 -1.25 18.11
C ASN A 65 1.59 -0.77 16.87
N PHE A 66 0.64 0.15 17.05
CA PHE A 66 -0.15 0.74 15.97
C PHE A 66 0.22 2.22 15.82
N LYS A 67 0.57 2.65 14.60
CA LYS A 67 0.94 4.05 14.36
C LYS A 67 -0.33 4.92 14.27
N ARG A 68 -0.35 6.03 15.02
CA ARG A 68 -1.50 6.97 15.03
C ARG A 68 -1.77 7.62 13.67
N ASN A 69 -0.70 7.86 12.89
CA ASN A 69 -0.78 8.68 11.66
C ASN A 69 -1.12 7.85 10.41
N THR A 70 -1.20 6.52 10.52
CA THR A 70 -1.47 5.64 9.36
C THR A 70 -2.95 5.47 9.05
N GLU A 71 -3.85 5.84 9.97
CA GLU A 71 -5.27 5.54 9.81
C GLU A 71 -6.06 6.64 9.07
N ILE A 72 -5.67 7.91 9.21
CA ILE A 72 -6.56 9.02 8.81
C ILE A 72 -6.14 9.65 7.48
N ALA A 73 -4.85 9.63 7.13
CA ALA A 73 -4.38 10.29 5.90
C ALA A 73 -4.74 9.50 4.62
N ASN A 74 -4.75 8.17 4.69
CA ASN A 74 -4.91 7.32 3.51
C ASN A 74 -6.37 7.04 3.13
N PHE A 75 -7.37 7.58 3.84
CA PHE A 75 -8.80 7.37 3.52
C PHE A 75 -9.58 8.67 3.35
N LYS A 76 -8.94 9.84 3.50
CA LYS A 76 -9.59 11.13 3.22
C LYS A 76 -10.03 11.18 1.75
N GLY A 77 -11.33 11.05 1.53
CA GLY A 77 -11.94 11.05 0.19
C GLY A 77 -12.20 9.65 -0.42
N GLY A 78 -12.09 8.57 0.36
CA GLY A 78 -12.58 7.23 0.01
C GLY A 78 -14.02 6.98 0.49
N PRO A 79 -14.70 5.92 0.01
CA PRO A 79 -15.99 5.49 0.56
C PRO A 79 -15.89 5.21 2.07
N ASP A 80 -16.99 5.46 2.80
CA ASP A 80 -17.06 5.20 4.23
C ASP A 80 -16.83 3.71 4.52
N LEU A 81 -15.77 3.41 5.27
CA LEU A 81 -15.58 2.08 5.83
C LEU A 81 -16.46 1.95 7.08
N PRO A 82 -17.05 0.77 7.35
CA PRO A 82 -17.82 0.54 8.58
C PRO A 82 -16.94 0.48 9.84
N PHE A 83 -15.62 0.62 9.66
CA PHE A 83 -14.61 0.61 10.71
C PHE A 83 -13.46 1.56 10.36
N LYS A 84 -12.72 1.97 11.39
CA LYS A 84 -11.42 2.63 11.25
C LYS A 84 -10.30 1.59 11.23
N VAL A 85 -9.20 1.83 10.50
CA VAL A 85 -8.09 0.87 10.34
C VAL A 85 -6.75 1.39 10.83
N TYR A 86 -6.14 0.71 11.81
CA TYR A 86 -4.77 1.01 12.27
C TYR A 86 -3.80 -0.11 11.86
N TYR A 87 -2.66 0.30 11.31
CA TYR A 87 -1.58 -0.61 10.89
C TYR A 87 -0.34 -0.49 11.77
N GLY A 88 0.38 -1.61 11.90
CA GLY A 88 1.67 -1.67 12.58
C GLY A 88 2.17 -3.11 12.71
N SER A 89 2.34 -3.63 13.93
CA SER A 89 2.71 -5.04 14.17
C SER A 89 1.56 -6.04 13.89
N GLY A 90 0.45 -5.54 13.36
CA GLY A 90 -0.76 -6.24 12.91
C GLY A 90 -1.71 -5.23 12.25
N ALA A 91 -2.97 -5.62 12.07
CA ALA A 91 -4.08 -4.72 11.74
C ALA A 91 -5.10 -4.69 12.87
N LEU A 92 -5.59 -3.50 13.19
CA LEU A 92 -6.72 -3.26 14.08
C LEU A 92 -7.84 -2.61 13.27
N TYR A 93 -9.01 -3.23 13.27
CA TYR A 93 -10.24 -2.69 12.72
C TYR A 93 -11.16 -2.29 13.87
N TYR A 94 -11.51 -1.02 13.93
CA TYR A 94 -12.31 -0.44 15.01
C TYR A 94 -13.70 -0.06 14.51
N TYR A 95 -14.73 -0.74 15.01
CA TYR A 95 -16.12 -0.57 14.56
C TYR A 95 -16.82 0.57 15.33
N SER A 96 -17.86 1.13 14.72
CA SER A 96 -18.64 2.24 15.30
C SER A 96 -19.30 1.89 16.64
N ASP A 97 -19.59 0.62 16.87
CA ASP A 97 -20.20 0.10 18.09
C ASP A 97 -19.22 -0.09 19.26
N GLY A 98 -17.95 0.29 19.10
CA GLY A 98 -16.91 0.13 20.12
C GLY A 98 -16.17 -1.20 20.08
N SER A 99 -16.55 -2.12 19.18
CA SER A 99 -15.85 -3.40 19.03
C SER A 99 -14.56 -3.26 18.23
N MET A 100 -13.63 -4.18 18.46
CA MET A 100 -12.31 -4.20 17.83
C MET A 100 -12.00 -5.58 17.29
N LEU A 101 -11.47 -5.64 16.07
CA LEU A 101 -10.93 -6.84 15.46
C LEU A 101 -9.44 -6.66 15.22
N ILE A 102 -8.62 -7.51 15.82
CA ILE A 102 -7.17 -7.48 15.69
C ILE A 102 -6.72 -8.76 15.01
N CYS A 103 -5.91 -8.64 13.98
CA CYS A 103 -5.31 -9.78 13.30
C CYS A 103 -3.87 -9.49 12.88
N ASP A 104 -3.07 -10.54 12.72
CA ASP A 104 -1.81 -10.41 11.99
C ASP A 104 -2.11 -10.34 10.48
N LEU A 105 -1.37 -9.50 9.77
CA LEU A 105 -1.44 -9.42 8.31
C LEU A 105 -0.51 -10.41 7.62
N GLN A 106 0.44 -11.01 8.36
CA GLN A 106 1.38 -11.99 7.86
C GLN A 106 0.65 -13.31 7.54
N GLY A 107 0.39 -13.57 6.25
CA GLY A 107 -0.27 -14.82 5.81
C GLY A 107 -1.33 -14.65 4.73
N ASN A 108 -1.70 -13.41 4.39
CA ASN A 108 -2.70 -13.16 3.37
C ASN A 108 -2.18 -13.45 1.96
N LYS A 109 -2.85 -14.35 1.23
CA LYS A 109 -2.69 -14.48 -0.22
C LYS A 109 -3.70 -13.56 -0.89
N ARG A 110 -3.21 -12.57 -1.65
CA ARG A 110 -4.02 -11.61 -2.41
C ARG A 110 -3.81 -11.86 -3.90
N VAL A 111 -4.87 -12.21 -4.61
CA VAL A 111 -4.88 -12.21 -6.10
C VAL A 111 -5.52 -10.92 -6.62
N GLY A 112 -6.49 -10.38 -5.88
CA GLY A 112 -7.14 -9.08 -6.10
C GLY A 112 -7.93 -8.65 -4.86
N CYS A 113 -8.62 -7.50 -4.91
CA CYS A 113 -9.40 -7.02 -3.77
C CYS A 113 -10.67 -7.84 -3.49
N ASP A 114 -11.18 -8.61 -4.46
CA ASP A 114 -12.35 -9.48 -4.28
C ASP A 114 -11.97 -10.91 -3.86
N GLN A 115 -10.72 -11.31 -4.07
CA GLN A 115 -10.23 -12.67 -3.77
C GLN A 115 -9.08 -12.58 -2.76
N ILE A 116 -9.45 -12.37 -1.50
CA ILE A 116 -8.53 -12.38 -0.36
C ILE A 116 -8.78 -13.65 0.44
N LYS A 117 -7.75 -14.49 0.54
CA LYS A 117 -7.76 -15.65 1.43
C LYS A 117 -6.98 -15.33 2.69
N PHE A 118 -7.65 -15.41 3.83
CA PHE A 118 -7.02 -15.29 5.15
C PHE A 118 -6.69 -16.68 5.68
N GLU A 119 -5.40 -17.01 5.69
CA GLU A 119 -4.88 -18.20 6.35
C GLU A 119 -4.20 -17.71 7.65
N PRO A 120 -4.81 -17.92 8.83
CA PRO A 120 -4.18 -17.52 10.08
C PRO A 120 -2.86 -18.30 10.23
N LYS A 121 -1.74 -17.59 10.25
CA LYS A 121 -0.48 -18.21 10.65
C LYS A 121 -0.53 -18.45 12.16
N ASP A 122 -0.27 -19.67 12.58
CA ASP A 122 -0.03 -19.98 13.98
C ASP A 122 1.27 -19.33 14.42
N GLN A 123 1.18 -18.11 14.93
CA GLN A 123 2.26 -17.48 15.66
C GLN A 123 2.15 -17.91 17.11
N ASN A 124 3.07 -18.75 17.58
CA ASN A 124 3.07 -19.32 18.93
C ASN A 124 2.85 -18.27 20.05
N ASP A 125 3.25 -17.03 19.82
CA ASP A 125 3.19 -15.94 20.81
C ASP A 125 1.98 -14.99 20.69
N LYS A 126 1.11 -15.16 19.68
CA LYS A 126 -0.11 -14.33 19.51
C LYS A 126 -1.37 -15.18 19.59
N ALA A 127 -2.45 -14.58 20.09
CA ALA A 127 -3.76 -15.22 20.25
C ALA A 127 -4.53 -15.48 18.92
N GLY A 128 -3.87 -15.37 17.76
CA GLY A 128 -4.49 -15.45 16.45
C GLY A 128 -5.32 -14.20 16.15
N VAL A 129 -6.56 -14.38 15.68
CA VAL A 129 -7.52 -13.27 15.54
C VAL A 129 -8.13 -12.99 16.91
N VAL A 130 -8.14 -11.72 17.33
CA VAL A 130 -8.72 -11.27 18.59
C VAL A 130 -9.89 -10.35 18.29
N PHE A 131 -11.07 -10.69 18.77
CA PHE A 131 -12.23 -9.80 18.74
C PHE A 131 -12.57 -9.33 20.14
N LEU A 132 -12.60 -8.01 20.37
CA LEU A 132 -12.87 -7.39 21.66
C LEU A 132 -14.18 -6.61 21.60
N SER A 133 -15.01 -6.75 22.63
CA SER A 133 -16.22 -5.95 22.81
C SER A 133 -16.54 -5.75 24.28
N ALA A 134 -17.16 -4.62 24.63
CA ALA A 134 -17.76 -4.44 25.95
C ALA A 134 -19.02 -5.31 26.13
N ASP A 135 -19.66 -5.71 25.02
CA ASP A 135 -20.82 -6.58 24.99
C ASP A 135 -20.39 -8.06 25.03
N LYS A 136 -20.71 -8.72 26.15
CA LYS A 136 -20.44 -10.15 26.35
C LYS A 136 -21.16 -11.03 25.34
N ASN A 137 -22.38 -10.66 24.93
CA ASN A 137 -23.20 -11.48 24.03
C ASN A 137 -22.63 -11.47 22.61
N LYS A 138 -22.12 -10.32 22.15
CA LYS A 138 -21.39 -10.24 20.87
C LYS A 138 -20.19 -11.17 20.83
N VAL A 139 -19.41 -11.20 21.90
CA VAL A 139 -18.24 -12.08 22.03
C VAL A 139 -18.65 -13.55 22.16
N ALA A 140 -19.73 -13.84 22.90
CA ALA A 140 -20.28 -15.18 23.03
C ALA A 140 -20.74 -15.76 21.69
N ALA A 141 -21.30 -14.91 20.82
CA ALA A 141 -21.75 -15.28 19.47
C ALA A 141 -20.62 -15.33 18.42
N MET A 142 -19.35 -15.28 18.83
CA MET A 142 -18.21 -15.41 17.92
C MET A 142 -17.77 -16.87 17.78
N THR A 143 -17.53 -17.25 16.52
CA THR A 143 -16.86 -18.50 16.15
C THR A 143 -15.58 -18.20 15.37
N LYS A 144 -14.76 -19.23 15.14
CA LYS A 144 -13.53 -19.09 14.34
C LYS A 144 -13.85 -18.66 12.92
N GLU A 145 -14.89 -19.26 12.33
CA GLU A 145 -15.37 -19.00 10.97
C GLU A 145 -15.88 -17.55 10.87
N LYS A 146 -16.67 -17.10 11.86
CA LYS A 146 -17.17 -15.73 11.90
C LYS A 146 -16.04 -14.71 12.03
N ALA A 147 -15.07 -14.95 12.90
CA ALA A 147 -13.91 -14.07 13.05
C ALA A 147 -13.07 -13.99 11.77
N GLN A 148 -12.84 -15.13 11.10
CA GLN A 148 -12.12 -15.17 9.83
C GLN A 148 -12.89 -14.42 8.73
N LYS A 149 -14.22 -14.61 8.64
CA LYS A 149 -15.07 -13.89 7.69
C LYS A 149 -14.97 -12.38 7.90
N MET A 150 -15.06 -11.91 9.14
CA MET A 150 -14.89 -10.48 9.46
C MET A 150 -13.51 -9.94 9.04
N VAL A 151 -12.43 -10.72 9.23
CA VAL A 151 -11.09 -10.32 8.78
C VAL A 151 -11.04 -10.21 7.25
N VAL A 152 -11.60 -11.18 6.53
CA VAL A 152 -11.65 -11.15 5.05
C VAL A 152 -12.44 -9.94 4.56
N GLU A 153 -13.65 -9.71 5.09
CA GLU A 153 -14.48 -8.55 4.75
C GLU A 153 -13.75 -7.24 5.02
N ALA A 154 -13.06 -7.14 6.17
CA ALA A 154 -12.30 -5.95 6.53
C ALA A 154 -11.13 -5.70 5.57
N LEU A 155 -10.40 -6.75 5.22
CA LEU A 155 -9.31 -6.69 4.24
C LEU A 155 -9.79 -6.33 2.83
N GLN A 156 -10.90 -6.92 2.38
CA GLN A 156 -11.47 -6.66 1.06
C GLN A 156 -11.97 -5.22 0.96
N SER A 157 -12.73 -4.76 1.96
CA SER A 157 -13.23 -3.38 2.01
C SER A 157 -12.09 -2.38 2.01
N THR A 158 -11.07 -2.62 2.84
CA THR A 158 -9.89 -1.76 2.88
C THR A 158 -9.12 -1.76 1.55
N CYS A 159 -8.96 -2.93 0.92
CA CYS A 159 -8.32 -3.05 -0.39
C CYS A 159 -9.06 -2.24 -1.46
N LYS A 160 -10.39 -2.32 -1.50
CA LYS A 160 -11.22 -1.58 -2.46
C LYS A 160 -11.03 -0.08 -2.32
N VAL A 161 -11.03 0.43 -1.09
CA VAL A 161 -10.83 1.87 -0.87
C VAL A 161 -9.42 2.31 -1.25
N LEU A 162 -8.39 1.55 -0.84
CA LEU A 162 -7.01 1.84 -1.25
C LEU A 162 -6.87 1.81 -2.77
N ARG A 163 -7.49 0.84 -3.44
CA ARG A 163 -7.47 0.77 -4.91
C ARG A 163 -8.20 1.96 -5.53
N ALA A 164 -9.31 2.43 -4.97
CA ALA A 164 -10.00 3.62 -5.45
C ALA A 164 -9.13 4.88 -5.33
N ILE A 165 -8.34 4.98 -4.26
CA ILE A 165 -7.39 6.08 -4.05
C ILE A 165 -6.22 5.97 -5.03
N ASP A 166 -5.64 4.79 -5.17
CA ASP A 166 -4.61 4.52 -6.18
C ASP A 166 -5.13 4.89 -7.58
N LEU A 167 -6.38 4.55 -7.92
CA LEU A 167 -6.98 4.90 -9.22
C LEU A 167 -7.10 6.42 -9.41
N LYS A 168 -7.42 7.18 -8.35
CA LYS A 168 -7.42 8.66 -8.41
C LYS A 168 -6.02 9.21 -8.65
N ASP A 169 -4.99 8.63 -8.03
CA ASP A 169 -3.60 9.06 -8.22
C ASP A 169 -3.05 8.63 -9.59
N ILE A 170 -3.41 7.43 -10.05
CA ILE A 170 -3.13 6.91 -11.39
C ILE A 170 -3.79 7.79 -12.47
N ALA A 171 -5.01 8.27 -12.23
CA ALA A 171 -5.69 9.19 -13.14
C ALA A 171 -4.95 10.53 -13.27
N LYS A 172 -4.30 11.00 -12.20
CA LYS A 172 -3.46 12.22 -12.21
C LYS A 172 -2.06 11.98 -12.78
N MET A 173 -1.62 10.72 -12.87
CA MET A 173 -0.29 10.39 -13.38
C MET A 173 -0.19 10.76 -14.86
N GLU A 174 0.74 11.64 -15.18
CA GLU A 174 1.03 12.03 -16.57
C GLU A 174 2.16 11.20 -17.16
N LEU A 175 2.03 10.88 -18.45
CA LEU A 175 3.14 10.29 -19.18
C LEU A 175 4.21 11.37 -19.42
N PRO A 176 5.50 11.04 -19.24
CA PRO A 176 6.59 11.96 -19.54
C PRO A 176 6.51 12.48 -20.96
N LYS A 177 6.94 13.73 -21.16
CA LYS A 177 7.05 14.30 -22.50
C LYS A 177 8.09 13.52 -23.29
N GLU A 178 7.79 13.33 -24.57
CA GLU A 178 8.74 12.77 -25.52
C GLU A 178 9.85 13.79 -25.79
N GLY A 179 11.08 13.30 -25.80
CA GLY A 179 12.27 14.06 -26.14
C GLY A 179 12.54 13.98 -27.64
N MET A 180 13.55 13.21 -28.02
CA MET A 180 13.94 13.06 -29.43
C MET A 180 13.07 12.06 -30.21
N LYS A 181 13.04 12.21 -31.53
CA LYS A 181 12.40 11.26 -32.46
C LYS A 181 13.45 10.53 -33.29
N ASN A 182 13.59 9.23 -33.09
CA ASN A 182 14.43 8.37 -33.91
C ASN A 182 13.84 6.95 -33.98
N PRO A 183 12.92 6.67 -34.93
CA PRO A 183 12.19 5.41 -34.96
C PRO A 183 13.07 4.16 -35.03
N LYS A 184 14.16 4.21 -35.81
CA LYS A 184 15.11 3.09 -35.96
C LYS A 184 15.82 2.77 -34.64
N LEU A 185 16.34 3.80 -33.97
CA LEU A 185 17.00 3.62 -32.67
C LEU A 185 16.00 3.22 -31.59
N LEU A 186 14.77 3.75 -31.65
CA LEU A 186 13.72 3.44 -30.70
C LEU A 186 13.34 1.96 -30.75
N ALA A 187 13.14 1.39 -31.94
CA ALA A 187 12.82 -0.02 -32.11
C ALA A 187 13.87 -0.91 -31.43
N LYS A 188 15.16 -0.69 -31.75
CA LYS A 188 16.28 -1.42 -31.11
C LYS A 188 16.35 -1.22 -29.60
N SER A 189 16.06 -0.01 -29.13
CA SER A 189 16.06 0.32 -27.70
C SER A 189 14.94 -0.39 -26.93
N ILE A 190 13.76 -0.52 -27.55
CA ILE A 190 12.63 -1.25 -26.98
C ILE A 190 12.92 -2.75 -26.96
N ASP A 191 13.57 -3.29 -27.97
CA ASP A 191 13.96 -4.71 -27.98
C ASP A 191 15.03 -5.00 -26.92
N ALA A 192 15.99 -4.10 -26.72
CA ALA A 192 16.93 -4.18 -25.61
C ALA A 192 16.23 -4.15 -24.23
N ALA A 193 15.20 -3.31 -24.08
CA ALA A 193 14.40 -3.26 -22.86
C ALA A 193 13.58 -4.56 -22.66
N LYS A 194 13.00 -5.13 -23.73
CA LYS A 194 12.30 -6.44 -23.70
C LYS A 194 13.23 -7.56 -23.26
N ALA A 195 14.44 -7.64 -23.83
CA ALA A 195 15.44 -8.64 -23.46
C ALA A 195 15.81 -8.52 -21.97
N TYR A 196 15.97 -7.29 -21.48
CA TYR A 196 16.30 -6.98 -20.09
C TYR A 196 15.20 -7.40 -19.10
N ILE A 197 13.92 -7.10 -19.40
CA ILE A 197 12.82 -7.53 -18.52
C ILE A 197 12.62 -9.06 -18.56
N LYS A 198 12.85 -9.69 -19.72
CA LYS A 198 12.78 -11.16 -19.86
C LYS A 198 13.85 -11.85 -19.02
N LYS A 199 15.10 -11.35 -19.06
CA LYS A 199 16.21 -11.84 -18.23
C LYS A 199 15.92 -11.76 -16.72
N ARG A 200 15.07 -10.83 -16.30
CA ARG A 200 14.67 -10.67 -14.89
C ARG A 200 13.35 -11.32 -14.52
N HIS A 201 12.75 -12.11 -15.41
CA HIS A 201 11.48 -12.79 -15.18
C HIS A 201 10.34 -11.84 -14.74
N TRP A 202 10.31 -10.63 -15.31
CA TRP A 202 9.22 -9.71 -15.06
C TRP A 202 7.93 -10.21 -15.70
N LYS A 203 6.79 -9.94 -15.04
CA LYS A 203 5.46 -10.34 -15.53
C LYS A 203 4.87 -9.29 -16.48
N GLU A 204 5.40 -8.08 -16.46
CA GLU A 204 5.06 -6.98 -17.34
C GLU A 204 5.50 -7.27 -18.79
N VAL A 205 4.67 -6.90 -19.76
CA VAL A 205 4.96 -7.02 -21.21
C VAL A 205 5.08 -5.63 -21.81
N ILE A 206 6.23 -5.31 -22.43
CA ILE A 206 6.43 -4.02 -23.12
C ILE A 206 5.63 -4.02 -24.44
N VAL A 207 4.73 -3.05 -24.58
CA VAL A 207 3.87 -2.87 -25.75
C VAL A 207 4.32 -1.72 -26.67
N GLY A 208 5.29 -0.91 -26.22
CA GLY A 208 5.87 0.18 -26.99
C GLY A 208 6.67 1.13 -26.11
N GLY A 209 6.98 2.31 -26.62
CA GLY A 209 7.68 3.34 -25.86
C GLY A 209 8.11 4.52 -26.71
N TYR A 210 8.83 5.45 -26.11
CA TYR A 210 9.36 6.65 -26.76
C TYR A 210 10.60 7.15 -26.01
N PHE A 211 11.39 8.02 -26.64
CA PHE A 211 12.53 8.63 -25.95
C PHE A 211 12.04 9.65 -24.93
N TYR A 212 12.52 9.51 -23.68
CA TYR A 212 12.41 10.58 -22.69
C TYR A 212 13.51 11.63 -22.90
N SER A 213 14.70 11.20 -23.29
CA SER A 213 15.83 12.10 -23.50
C SER A 213 15.65 12.97 -24.73
N LYS A 214 15.97 14.26 -24.59
CA LYS A 214 16.04 15.20 -25.70
C LYS A 214 17.33 15.03 -26.53
N ASP A 215 18.39 14.54 -25.89
CA ASP A 215 19.69 14.29 -26.50
C ASP A 215 20.39 13.11 -25.79
N TRP A 216 21.45 12.57 -26.39
CA TRP A 216 22.30 11.55 -25.80
C TRP A 216 23.36 12.15 -24.87
N LYS A 217 23.60 11.46 -23.76
CA LYS A 217 24.71 11.78 -22.85
C LYS A 217 25.93 10.97 -23.23
N ALA A 218 27.02 11.65 -23.59
CA ALA A 218 28.30 10.99 -23.80
C ALA A 218 28.78 10.31 -22.50
N VAL A 219 29.22 9.07 -22.61
CA VAL A 219 29.90 8.34 -21.54
C VAL A 219 31.38 8.39 -21.87
N ARG A 220 32.17 8.99 -20.98
CA ARG A 220 33.61 9.17 -21.17
C ARG A 220 34.41 8.31 -20.20
N ASN A 221 35.58 7.85 -20.64
CA ASN A 221 36.56 7.29 -19.72
C ASN A 221 36.98 8.39 -18.73
N LYS A 222 37.03 8.05 -17.42
CA LYS A 222 37.33 9.01 -16.36
C LYS A 222 38.73 9.64 -16.49
N TYR A 223 39.68 8.90 -17.03
CA TYR A 223 41.09 9.30 -17.08
C TYR A 223 41.46 9.95 -18.42
N SER A 224 41.05 9.37 -19.55
CA SER A 224 41.43 9.87 -20.88
C SER A 224 40.43 10.84 -21.50
N SER A 225 39.25 11.05 -20.89
CA SER A 225 38.14 11.82 -21.45
C SER A 225 37.60 11.36 -22.81
N VAL A 226 38.13 10.26 -23.36
CA VAL A 226 37.68 9.65 -24.61
C VAL A 226 36.23 9.16 -24.47
N VAL A 227 35.39 9.41 -25.48
CA VAL A 227 34.01 8.94 -25.52
C VAL A 227 34.02 7.42 -25.73
N ILE A 228 33.59 6.69 -24.72
CA ILE A 228 33.48 5.21 -24.74
C ILE A 228 32.06 4.74 -25.02
N GLY A 229 31.11 5.65 -25.15
CA GLY A 229 29.73 5.33 -25.48
C GLY A 229 28.80 6.51 -25.31
N ARG A 230 27.51 6.24 -25.47
CA ARG A 230 26.44 7.19 -25.20
C ARG A 230 25.29 6.53 -24.46
N ARG A 231 24.58 7.31 -23.66
CA ARG A 231 23.44 6.90 -22.86
C ARG A 231 22.24 7.79 -23.14
N PHE A 232 21.06 7.20 -23.19
CA PHE A 232 19.80 7.91 -23.28
C PHE A 232 18.71 7.13 -22.55
N TYR A 233 17.62 7.81 -22.24
CA TYR A 233 16.49 7.26 -21.50
C TYR A 233 15.29 7.08 -22.42
N VAL A 234 14.67 5.90 -22.34
CA VAL A 234 13.38 5.60 -22.98
C VAL A 234 12.33 5.38 -21.92
N VAL A 235 11.11 5.82 -22.21
CA VAL A 235 9.92 5.38 -21.49
C VAL A 235 9.41 4.13 -22.20
N ALA A 236 9.41 2.99 -21.53
CA ALA A 236 8.74 1.79 -22.02
C ALA A 236 7.32 1.73 -21.43
N LEU A 237 6.34 1.54 -22.30
CA LEU A 237 4.94 1.34 -21.98
C LEU A 237 4.68 -0.17 -21.85
N MET A 238 4.07 -0.58 -20.74
CA MET A 238 3.96 -1.98 -20.33
C MET A 238 2.55 -2.35 -19.89
N LYS A 239 2.13 -3.59 -20.16
CA LYS A 239 0.89 -4.17 -19.62
C LYS A 239 1.18 -5.29 -18.63
N LYS A 240 0.32 -5.43 -17.62
CA LYS A 240 0.26 -6.58 -16.71
C LYS A 240 -1.19 -6.89 -16.38
N GLY A 241 -1.77 -7.89 -17.05
CA GLY A 241 -3.22 -8.10 -17.02
C GLY A 241 -3.95 -6.85 -17.52
N SER A 242 -4.90 -6.35 -16.73
CA SER A 242 -5.63 -5.11 -17.03
C SER A 242 -4.89 -3.82 -16.66
N GLN A 243 -3.72 -3.90 -16.01
CA GLN A 243 -2.97 -2.72 -15.58
C GLN A 243 -2.05 -2.20 -16.68
N CYS A 244 -2.07 -0.88 -16.87
CA CYS A 244 -1.16 -0.16 -17.76
C CYS A 244 -0.09 0.55 -16.94
N LYS A 245 1.18 0.39 -17.32
CA LYS A 245 2.33 0.90 -16.60
C LYS A 245 3.34 1.55 -17.53
N PHE A 246 4.19 2.42 -17.00
CA PHE A 246 5.38 2.89 -17.69
C PHE A 246 6.60 2.84 -16.78
N GLY A 247 7.77 2.66 -17.37
CA GLY A 247 9.04 2.67 -16.65
C GLY A 247 10.13 3.33 -17.47
N TYR A 248 11.11 3.90 -16.79
CA TYR A 248 12.28 4.49 -17.45
C TYR A 248 13.36 3.43 -17.60
N PHE A 249 13.86 3.27 -18.81
CA PHE A 249 14.96 2.38 -19.14
C PHE A 249 16.15 3.21 -19.62
N THR A 250 17.30 2.91 -19.05
CA THR A 250 18.57 3.52 -19.43
C THR A 250 19.18 2.64 -20.50
N ILE A 251 19.31 3.19 -21.70
CA ILE A 251 19.86 2.51 -22.85
C ILE A 251 21.25 3.07 -23.12
N ARG A 252 22.21 2.18 -23.36
CA ARG A 252 23.59 2.51 -23.65
C ARG A 252 24.02 1.89 -24.97
N GLN A 253 24.80 2.64 -25.73
CA GLN A 253 25.54 2.15 -26.88
C GLN A 253 27.03 2.40 -26.62
N ASN A 254 27.85 1.35 -26.67
CA ASN A 254 29.29 1.50 -26.57
C ASN A 254 29.85 2.06 -27.88
N SER A 255 30.92 2.86 -27.78
CA SER A 255 31.65 3.36 -28.94
C SER A 255 32.87 2.48 -29.19
N ASN A 256 33.18 2.23 -30.46
CA ASN A 256 34.44 1.64 -30.90
C ASN A 256 35.45 2.70 -31.40
N GLY A 257 35.25 3.97 -31.03
CA GLY A 257 36.08 5.10 -31.48
C GLY A 257 35.62 5.75 -32.79
N LYS A 258 34.80 5.08 -33.61
CA LYS A 258 34.23 5.65 -34.86
C LYS A 258 32.71 5.66 -34.86
N ASN A 259 32.09 4.55 -34.45
CA ASN A 259 30.66 4.33 -34.46
C ASN A 259 30.14 3.92 -33.08
N PHE A 260 28.82 4.05 -32.89
CA PHE A 260 28.12 3.49 -31.74
C PHE A 260 27.53 2.13 -32.11
N GLY A 261 27.82 1.11 -31.30
CA GLY A 261 27.33 -0.25 -31.52
C GLY A 261 25.85 -0.44 -31.16
N GLU A 262 25.42 -1.71 -31.08
CA GLU A 262 24.03 -2.04 -30.73
C GLU A 262 23.64 -1.54 -29.34
N PRO A 263 22.41 -1.02 -29.17
CA PRO A 263 21.93 -0.58 -27.87
C PRO A 263 21.65 -1.77 -26.96
N PHE A 264 22.03 -1.64 -25.69
CA PHE A 264 21.61 -2.54 -24.64
C PHE A 264 20.99 -1.76 -23.47
N CYS A 265 20.11 -2.41 -22.72
CA CYS A 265 19.55 -1.82 -21.53
C CYS A 265 20.52 -1.99 -20.35
N GLU A 266 21.04 -0.88 -19.86
CA GLU A 266 22.01 -0.83 -18.76
C GLU A 266 21.30 -0.88 -17.41
N ALA A 267 20.19 -0.16 -17.26
CA ALA A 267 19.46 -0.05 -15.99
C ALA A 267 17.98 0.28 -16.22
N GLN A 268 17.16 0.10 -15.18
CA GLN A 268 15.80 0.62 -15.14
C GLN A 268 15.52 1.38 -13.84
N SER A 269 14.60 2.33 -13.90
CA SER A 269 14.09 3.06 -12.74
C SER A 269 12.77 2.45 -12.23
N ARG A 270 12.11 3.17 -11.32
CA ARG A 270 10.79 2.81 -10.80
C ARG A 270 9.75 2.72 -11.92
N ILE A 271 8.82 1.78 -11.78
CA ILE A 271 7.65 1.62 -12.64
C ILE A 271 6.47 2.34 -11.99
N TYR A 272 5.70 3.05 -12.80
CA TYR A 272 4.49 3.76 -12.41
C TYR A 272 3.29 3.15 -13.13
N GLU A 273 2.15 3.08 -12.45
CA GLU A 273 0.87 2.75 -13.08
C GLU A 273 0.27 4.03 -13.69
N VAL A 274 -0.37 3.90 -14.84
CA VAL A 274 -1.02 4.99 -15.58
C VAL A 274 -2.33 4.45 -16.15
N THR A 275 -3.31 5.33 -16.36
CA THR A 275 -4.56 4.94 -17.04
C THR A 275 -4.26 4.37 -18.43
N CYS A 276 -4.96 3.30 -18.81
CA CYS A 276 -4.78 2.69 -20.12
C CYS A 276 -5.12 3.64 -21.27
N ASP A 277 -6.06 4.58 -21.09
CA ASP A 277 -6.42 5.56 -22.12
C ASP A 277 -5.25 6.47 -22.49
N LYS A 278 -4.51 6.98 -21.48
CA LYS A 278 -3.29 7.76 -21.71
C LYS A 278 -2.23 6.96 -22.46
N MET A 279 -2.10 5.67 -22.15
CA MET A 279 -1.18 4.78 -22.85
C MET A 279 -1.60 4.55 -24.30
N SER A 280 -2.87 4.22 -24.56
CA SER A 280 -3.41 3.98 -25.91
C SER A 280 -3.24 5.22 -26.79
N LYS A 281 -3.64 6.40 -26.27
CA LYS A 281 -3.45 7.68 -26.94
C LYS A 281 -1.98 7.93 -27.32
N LYS A 282 -1.03 7.57 -26.46
CA LYS A 282 0.41 7.72 -26.74
C LYS A 282 0.93 6.71 -27.76
N LEU A 283 0.35 5.51 -27.81
CA LEU A 283 0.67 4.49 -28.80
C LEU A 283 0.00 4.74 -30.17
N GLY A 284 -0.88 5.75 -30.28
CA GLY A 284 -1.66 6.01 -31.49
C GLY A 284 -2.73 4.93 -31.73
N LYS A 285 -3.28 4.36 -30.66
CA LYS A 285 -4.35 3.35 -30.67
C LYS A 285 -5.60 3.87 -29.99
#